data_AF-A0A9X0WL06-F1
#
_entry.id   AF-A0A9X0WL06-F1
#
_cell.length_a   1.000
_cell.length_b   1.000
_cell.length_c   1.000
_cell.angle_alpha   90.00
_cell.angle_beta   90.00
_cell.angle_gamma   90.00
#
_symmetry.space_group_name_H-M   'P 1'
#
loop_
_entity.id
_entity.type
_entity.pdbx_description
1 polymer ?
#
loop_
_entity_poly.entity_id
_entity_poly.type
_entity_poly.pdbx_seq_one_letter_code
_entity_poly.pdbx_strand_id
1 'polypeptide(L)'
;DLCLRYGAVTLGMELKVWRDHEADPLVEGLVQLDGYLAGLGLGSGWLVIFDRRSNQPSIAERTACQTATSPQGRAIAVIRA
;
A
#
# COMPACT_ATOMS: atom_id res chain seq x y z
N ASP A 1 -6.70 5.42 4.20
CA ASP A 1 -7.32 4.13 3.86
C ASP A 1 -8.54 4.26 2.95
N LEU A 2 -8.74 3.27 2.08
CA LEU A 2 -9.88 3.10 1.16
C LEU A 2 -10.38 1.65 1.24
N CYS A 3 -11.71 1.43 1.20
CA CYS A 3 -12.29 0.11 1.05
C CYS A 3 -13.12 0.04 -0.24
N LEU A 4 -12.68 -0.78 -1.18
CA LEU A 4 -13.43 -1.10 -2.38
C LEU A 4 -14.37 -2.27 -2.09
N ARG A 5 -15.65 -2.11 -2.39
CA ARG A 5 -16.65 -3.18 -2.38
C ARG A 5 -17.23 -3.34 -3.78
N TYR A 6 -17.05 -4.51 -4.36
CA TYR A 6 -17.55 -4.83 -5.71
C TYR A 6 -18.09 -6.26 -5.73
N GLY A 7 -19.42 -6.39 -5.71
CA GLY A 7 -20.07 -7.68 -5.52
C GLY A 7 -19.64 -8.33 -4.20
N ALA A 8 -19.11 -9.55 -4.28
CA ALA A 8 -18.57 -10.28 -3.12
C ALA A 8 -17.14 -9.84 -2.73
N VAL A 9 -16.48 -9.00 -3.52
CA VAL A 9 -15.10 -8.57 -3.26
C VAL A 9 -15.10 -7.40 -2.29
N THR A 10 -14.31 -7.51 -1.23
CA THR A 10 -13.92 -6.40 -0.35
C THR A 10 -12.41 -6.28 -0.35
N LEU A 11 -11.88 -5.12 -0.73
CA LEU A 11 -10.44 -4.86 -0.79
C LEU A 11 -10.11 -3.63 0.06
N GLY A 12 -9.30 -3.81 1.10
CA GLY A 12 -8.71 -2.73 1.87
C GLY A 12 -7.43 -2.22 1.20
N MET A 13 -7.31 -0.90 1.07
CA MET A 13 -6.17 -0.23 0.45
C MET A 13 -5.68 0.91 1.34
N GLU A 14 -4.37 1.10 1.39
CA GLU A 14 -3.75 2.30 1.96
C GLU A 14 -2.90 3.01 0.89
N LEU A 15 -2.95 4.34 0.89
CA LEU A 15 -2.29 5.17 -0.13
C LEU A 15 -1.30 6.12 0.54
N LYS A 16 -0.03 6.05 0.12
CA LYS A 16 1.05 6.90 0.60
C LYS A 16 1.69 7.67 -0.55
N VAL A 17 2.23 8.84 -0.22
CA VAL A 17 3.03 9.66 -1.14
C VAL A 17 4.43 9.81 -0.56
N TRP A 18 5.45 9.41 -1.31
CA TRP A 18 6.85 9.57 -0.92
C TRP A 18 7.41 10.82 -1.61
N ARG A 19 7.79 11.84 -0.84
CA ARG A 19 8.34 13.11 -1.36
C ARG A 19 9.83 13.20 -1.15
N ASP A 20 10.45 14.18 -1.80
CA ASP A 20 11.85 14.52 -1.56
C ASP A 20 12.11 14.76 -0.07
N HIS A 21 13.24 14.26 0.42
CA HIS A 21 13.69 14.35 1.81
C HIS A 21 12.82 13.63 2.86
N GLU A 22 11.76 12.95 2.44
CA GLU A 22 10.95 12.11 3.33
C GLU A 22 11.51 10.69 3.42
N ALA A 23 11.29 10.03 4.56
CA ALA A 23 11.58 8.61 4.71
C ALA A 23 10.63 7.76 3.85
N ASP A 24 11.07 6.55 3.50
CA ASP A 24 10.22 5.59 2.79
C ASP A 24 8.98 5.23 3.65
N PRO A 25 7.75 5.48 3.18
CA PRO A 25 6.54 5.29 3.99
C PRO A 25 6.12 3.82 4.10
N LEU A 26 6.92 2.86 3.61
CA LEU A 26 6.58 1.43 3.60
C LEU A 26 6.17 0.91 4.98
N VAL A 27 7.02 1.11 6.00
CA VAL A 27 6.79 0.54 7.34
C VAL A 27 5.56 1.17 7.98
N GLU A 28 5.42 2.49 7.90
CA GLU A 28 4.26 3.22 8.41
C GLU A 28 2.97 2.76 7.73
N GLY A 29 2.99 2.64 6.40
CA GLY A 29 1.86 2.18 5.60
C GLY A 29 1.46 0.73 5.91
N LEU A 30 2.43 -0.16 6.15
CA LEU A 30 2.14 -1.54 6.56
C LEU A 30 1.43 -1.59 7.92
N VAL A 31 1.88 -0.79 8.90
CA VAL A 31 1.26 -0.73 10.24
C VAL A 31 -0.19 -0.21 10.16
N GLN A 32 -0.41 0.87 9.41
CA GLN A 32 -1.74 1.47 9.28
C GLN A 32 -2.71 0.55 8.55
N LEU A 33 -2.29 -0.01 7.40
CA LEU A 33 -3.10 -0.95 6.65
C LEU A 33 -3.43 -2.20 7.49
N ASP A 34 -2.47 -2.69 8.28
CA ASP A 34 -2.70 -3.86 9.13
C ASP A 34 -3.81 -3.65 10.16
N GLY A 35 -3.84 -2.49 10.81
CA GLY A 35 -4.91 -2.11 11.71
C GLY A 35 -6.26 -1.98 10.99
N TYR A 36 -6.25 -1.39 9.79
CA TYR A 36 -7.46 -1.24 8.99
C TYR A 36 -8.05 -2.59 8.55
N LEU A 37 -7.20 -3.50 8.05
CA LEU A 37 -7.61 -4.85 7.66
C LEU A 37 -8.13 -5.65 8.85
N ALA A 38 -7.56 -5.47 10.05
CA ALA A 38 -8.08 -6.08 11.27
C ALA A 38 -9.53 -5.65 11.55
N GLY A 39 -9.84 -4.35 11.42
CA GLY A 39 -11.20 -3.82 11.60
C GLY A 39 -12.20 -4.30 10.54
N LEU A 40 -11.71 -4.62 9.34
CA LEU A 40 -12.53 -5.16 8.25
C LEU A 40 -12.65 -6.70 8.27
N GLY A 41 -11.87 -7.40 9.11
CA GLY A 41 -11.79 -8.85 9.10
C GLY A 41 -11.12 -9.43 7.84
N LEU A 42 -10.24 -8.66 7.19
CA LEU A 42 -9.56 -9.07 5.96
C LEU A 42 -8.16 -9.64 6.24
N GLY A 43 -7.76 -10.65 5.47
CA GLY A 43 -6.44 -11.27 5.54
C GLY A 43 -5.42 -10.70 4.54
N SER A 44 -5.85 -9.79 3.66
CA SER A 44 -4.99 -9.18 2.64
C SER A 44 -5.47 -7.80 2.24
N GLY A 45 -4.55 -7.00 1.67
CA GLY A 45 -4.82 -5.64 1.21
C GLY A 45 -3.72 -5.09 0.34
N TRP A 46 -3.92 -3.88 -0.18
CA TRP A 46 -2.95 -3.20 -1.04
C TRP A 46 -2.37 -1.97 -0.36
N LEU A 47 -1.05 -1.83 -0.39
CA LEU A 47 -0.36 -0.59 -0.02
C LEU A 47 0.17 0.05 -1.30
N VAL A 48 -0.35 1.20 -1.68
CA VAL A 48 0.09 1.93 -2.86
C VAL A 48 0.96 3.11 -2.43
N ILE A 49 2.21 3.13 -2.86
CA ILE A 49 3.17 4.21 -2.59
C ILE A 49 3.43 4.94 -3.90
N PHE A 50 2.93 6.17 -4.00
CA PHE A 50 3.27 7.08 -5.10
C PHE A 50 4.59 7.76 -4.78
N ASP A 51 5.65 7.33 -5.44
CA ASP A 51 6.95 7.99 -5.37
C ASP A 51 6.90 9.27 -6.21
N ARG A 52 6.88 10.40 -5.50
CA ARG A 52 6.79 11.76 -6.03
C ARG A 52 8.10 12.52 -5.82
N ARG A 53 9.19 11.81 -5.53
CA ARG A 53 10.53 12.39 -5.48
C ARG A 53 10.92 12.95 -6.85
N SER A 54 11.80 13.93 -6.84
CA SER A 54 12.33 14.52 -8.06
C SER A 54 13.11 13.49 -8.88
N ASN A 55 13.12 13.64 -10.20
CA ASN A 55 13.86 12.81 -11.16
C ASN A 55 13.47 11.31 -11.21
N GLN A 56 12.26 10.95 -10.78
CA GLN A 56 11.74 9.60 -11.02
C GLN A 56 11.43 9.37 -12.51
N PRO A 57 11.61 8.15 -13.03
CA PRO A 57 11.16 7.77 -14.37
C PRO A 57 9.64 8.00 -14.56
N SER A 58 9.16 7.85 -15.79
CA SER A 58 7.72 7.89 -16.01
C SER A 58 7.01 6.77 -15.24
N ILE A 59 5.74 6.99 -14.86
CA ILE A 59 4.97 6.02 -14.07
C ILE A 59 4.95 4.63 -14.72
N ALA A 60 4.90 4.56 -16.05
CA ALA A 60 4.88 3.31 -16.80
C ALA A 60 6.17 2.49 -16.65
N GLU A 61 7.31 3.15 -16.46
CA GLU A 61 8.63 2.52 -16.36
C GLU A 61 8.98 2.09 -14.94
N ARG A 62 8.36 2.70 -13.92
CA ARG A 62 8.70 2.48 -12.51
C ARG A 62 7.60 1.84 -11.67
N THR A 63 6.40 1.63 -12.23
CA THR A 63 5.34 0.93 -11.51
C THR A 63 5.73 -0.53 -11.29
N ALA A 64 5.84 -0.94 -10.03
CA ALA A 64 6.18 -2.31 -9.65
C ALA A 64 5.27 -2.81 -8.53
N CYS A 65 5.07 -4.12 -8.47
CA CYS A 65 4.30 -4.79 -7.42
C CYS A 65 5.17 -5.85 -6.74
N GLN A 66 5.18 -5.85 -5.41
CA GLN A 66 5.87 -6.85 -4.59
C GLN A 66 4.96 -7.31 -3.45
N THR A 67 5.19 -8.51 -2.95
CA THR A 67 4.49 -9.00 -1.76
C THR A 67 5.27 -8.67 -0.50
N ALA A 68 4.57 -8.17 0.52
CA ALA A 68 5.09 -7.98 1.86
C ALA A 68 4.13 -8.61 2.90
N THR A 69 4.65 -8.80 4.10
CA THR A 69 3.88 -9.30 5.24
C THR A 69 3.67 -8.14 6.21
N SER A 70 2.42 -7.95 6.65
CA SER A 70 2.10 -6.97 7.68
C SER A 70 2.56 -7.42 9.08
N PRO A 71 2.60 -6.55 10.09
CA PRO A 71 2.98 -6.93 11.46
C PRO A 71 2.17 -8.09 12.04
N GLN A 72 0.86 -8.19 11.76
CA GLN A 72 0.00 -9.31 12.18
C GLN A 72 -0.03 -10.49 11.18
N GLY A 73 0.86 -10.52 10.18
CA GLY A 73 0.99 -11.67 9.27
C GLY A 73 0.06 -11.66 8.06
N ARG A 74 -0.59 -10.53 7.73
CA ARG A 74 -1.47 -10.40 6.56
C ARG A 74 -0.65 -10.22 5.28
N ALA A 75 -1.16 -10.74 4.17
CA ALA A 75 -0.51 -10.63 2.88
C ALA A 75 -0.81 -9.27 2.21
N ILE A 76 0.22 -8.46 1.97
CA ILE A 76 0.08 -7.14 1.39
C ILE A 76 0.71 -7.09 0.00
N ALA A 77 -0.07 -6.65 -1.00
CA ALA A 77 0.49 -6.24 -2.28
C ALA A 77 0.99 -4.79 -2.15
N VAL A 78 2.30 -4.60 -2.19
CA VAL A 78 2.93 -3.29 -2.18
C VAL A 78 3.16 -2.86 -3.62
N ILE A 79 2.46 -1.80 -4.03
CA ILE A 79 2.57 -1.21 -5.36
C ILE A 79 3.34 0.10 -5.20
N ARG A 80 4.49 0.22 -5.87
CA ARG A 80 5.24 1.48 -5.96
C ARG A 80 5.02 2.05 -7.35
N ALA A 81 4.52 3.27 -7.43
CA ALA A 81 4.10 3.94 -8.66
C ALA A 81 4.70 5.33 -8.79
#